data_AF-A0A2A7H1C2-F1
#
_entry.id   AF-A0A2A7H1C2-F1
#
_cell.length_a   1.000
_cell.length_b   1.000
_cell.length_c   1.000
_cell.angle_alpha   90.00
_cell.angle_beta   90.00
_cell.angle_gamma   90.00
#
_symmetry.space_group_name_H-M   'P 1'
#
loop_
_entity.id
_entity.type
_entity.pdbx_description
1 polymer ?
#
loop_
_entity_poly.entity_id
_entity_poly.type
_entity_poly.pdbx_seq_one_letter_code
_entity_poly.pdbx_strand_id
1 'polypeptide(L)'
;MGKYRDFLLWGTLYVYIFLYLFVYLAFIFIIDMIHSFYNIVSVLAVSLPFILLLVMQWIILYFSVGDNKRKYKKRFKGITIFGAVLFSFCIVQLGVNEYNSKFHTDRWLKNEQKRVYMVDDLLAKHKLVRKSKEEMIQLLGNPTETRRLEETTQTLYYLGNERGFISIDSECLVLQFDHDDKVIEYTIQKD
;
A
#
# COMPACT_ATOMS: atom_id res chain seq x y z
N MET A 1 -21.15 34.39 -27.36
CA MET A 1 -21.25 33.48 -26.19
C MET A 1 -20.43 32.19 -26.32
N GLY A 2 -20.44 31.47 -27.46
CA GLY A 2 -19.73 30.18 -27.59
C GLY A 2 -18.22 30.20 -27.29
N LYS A 3 -17.48 31.18 -27.82
CA LYS A 3 -16.02 31.32 -27.60
C LYS A 3 -15.62 31.47 -26.12
N TYR A 4 -16.39 32.22 -25.34
CA TYR A 4 -16.11 32.44 -23.91
C TYR A 4 -16.37 31.19 -23.08
N ARG A 5 -17.47 30.48 -23.36
CA ARG A 5 -17.79 29.20 -22.73
C ARG A 5 -16.70 28.15 -23.01
N ASP A 6 -16.24 28.06 -24.27
CA ASP A 6 -15.19 27.12 -24.63
C ASP A 6 -13.87 27.46 -23.91
N PHE A 7 -13.51 28.75 -23.86
CA PHE A 7 -12.33 29.20 -23.11
C PHE A 7 -12.41 28.80 -21.62
N LEU A 8 -13.55 29.03 -20.97
CA LEU A 8 -13.77 28.64 -19.57
C LEU A 8 -13.66 27.12 -19.37
N LEU A 9 -14.34 26.33 -20.19
CA LEU A 9 -14.32 24.86 -20.09
C LEU A 9 -12.91 24.27 -20.25
N TRP A 10 -12.13 24.82 -21.18
CA TRP A 10 -10.74 24.42 -21.37
C TRP A 10 -9.85 24.88 -20.22
N GLY A 11 -10.03 26.12 -19.74
CA GLY A 11 -9.32 26.63 -18.56
C GLY A 11 -9.55 25.74 -17.33
N THR A 12 -10.81 25.39 -17.06
CA THR A 12 -11.15 24.48 -15.96
C THR A 12 -10.56 23.09 -16.13
N LEU A 13 -10.55 22.54 -17.35
CA LEU A 13 -9.94 21.23 -17.63
C LEU A 13 -8.43 21.26 -17.39
N TYR A 14 -7.73 22.33 -17.80
CA TYR A 14 -6.29 22.43 -17.60
C TYR A 14 -5.91 22.58 -16.12
N VAL A 15 -6.66 23.40 -15.37
CA VAL A 15 -6.49 23.50 -13.91
C VAL A 15 -6.74 22.13 -13.26
N TYR A 16 -7.77 21.42 -13.69
CA TYR A 16 -8.05 20.08 -13.20
C TYR A 16 -6.93 19.08 -13.52
N ILE A 17 -6.36 19.09 -14.73
CA ILE A 17 -5.24 18.22 -15.11
C ILE A 17 -4.00 18.51 -14.24
N PHE A 18 -3.74 19.78 -13.94
CA PHE A 18 -2.64 20.16 -13.05
C PHE A 18 -2.86 19.62 -11.63
N LEU A 19 -4.06 19.78 -11.07
CA LEU A 19 -4.43 19.22 -9.77
C LEU A 19 -4.40 17.70 -9.77
N TYR A 20 -4.87 17.07 -10.84
CA TYR A 20 -4.84 15.62 -11.05
C TYR A 20 -3.42 15.10 -10.91
N LEU A 21 -2.45 15.72 -11.58
CA LEU A 21 -1.05 15.33 -11.48
C LEU A 21 -0.55 15.41 -10.04
N PHE A 22 -0.82 16.51 -9.34
CA PHE A 22 -0.40 16.69 -7.95
C PHE A 22 -1.03 15.64 -7.02
N VAL A 23 -2.33 15.35 -7.20
CA VAL A 23 -3.06 14.34 -6.42
C VAL A 23 -2.49 12.95 -6.65
N TYR A 24 -2.20 12.55 -7.90
CA TYR A 24 -1.62 11.23 -8.16
C TYR A 24 -0.17 11.12 -7.66
N LEU A 25 0.62 12.18 -7.73
CA LEU A 25 1.96 12.19 -7.10
C LEU A 25 1.85 12.03 -5.58
N ALA A 26 0.89 12.71 -4.95
CA ALA A 26 0.61 12.55 -3.53
C ALA A 26 0.16 11.13 -3.20
N PHE A 27 -0.72 10.52 -3.99
CA PHE A 27 -1.12 9.12 -3.80
C PHE A 27 0.06 8.16 -3.91
N ILE A 28 0.90 8.30 -4.93
CA ILE A 28 2.10 7.47 -5.10
C ILE A 28 2.98 7.56 -3.87
N PHE A 29 3.24 8.78 -3.38
CA PHE A 29 4.06 9.01 -2.20
C PHE A 29 3.42 8.40 -0.93
N ILE A 30 2.12 8.62 -0.73
CA ILE A 30 1.39 8.12 0.45
C ILE A 30 1.31 6.59 0.46
N ILE A 31 1.02 5.97 -0.69
CA ILE A 31 0.89 4.51 -0.81
C ILE A 31 2.24 3.84 -0.51
N ASP A 32 3.34 4.42 -0.99
CA ASP A 32 4.70 3.95 -0.74
C ASP A 32 5.08 4.11 0.74
N MET A 33 4.93 5.32 1.30
CA MET A 33 5.30 5.64 2.68
C MET A 33 4.52 4.84 3.73
N ILE A 34 3.20 4.71 3.56
CA ILE A 34 2.33 4.06 4.55
C ILE A 34 2.24 2.54 4.31
N HIS A 35 2.79 2.04 3.20
CA HIS A 35 2.56 0.68 2.72
C HIS A 35 1.07 0.35 2.64
N SER A 36 0.25 1.30 2.18
CA SER A 36 -1.21 1.17 2.21
C SER A 36 -1.67 -0.09 1.47
N PHE A 37 -2.55 -0.86 2.10
CA PHE A 37 -3.10 -2.09 1.55
C PHE A 37 -4.17 -1.86 0.49
N TYR A 38 -4.46 -2.92 -0.27
CA TYR A 38 -5.53 -2.94 -1.27
C TYR A 38 -6.89 -3.12 -0.55
N ASN A 39 -7.43 -2.02 -0.03
CA ASN A 39 -8.80 -1.97 0.49
C ASN A 39 -9.72 -1.28 -0.52
N ILE A 40 -11.01 -1.63 -0.50
CA ILE A 40 -12.08 -0.98 -1.27
C ILE A 40 -12.02 0.55 -1.12
N VAL A 41 -11.76 1.05 0.10
CA VAL A 41 -11.62 2.48 0.36
C VAL A 41 -10.48 3.10 -0.47
N SER A 42 -9.31 2.47 -0.47
CA SER A 42 -8.13 2.92 -1.22
C SER A 42 -8.38 2.90 -2.74
N VAL A 43 -8.99 1.81 -3.23
CA VAL A 43 -9.35 1.67 -4.65
C VAL A 43 -10.33 2.76 -5.09
N LEU A 44 -11.37 3.02 -4.27
CA LEU A 44 -12.33 4.08 -4.55
C LEU A 44 -11.68 5.46 -4.53
N ALA A 45 -10.83 5.75 -3.53
CA ALA A 45 -10.13 7.02 -3.42
C ALA A 45 -9.24 7.30 -4.64
N VAL A 46 -8.46 6.31 -5.08
CA VAL A 46 -7.57 6.42 -6.26
C VAL A 46 -8.37 6.48 -7.57
N SER A 47 -9.56 5.87 -7.62
CA SER A 47 -10.41 5.88 -8.83
C SER A 47 -11.16 7.20 -9.01
N LEU A 48 -11.49 7.91 -7.93
CA LEU A 48 -12.34 9.10 -7.96
C LEU A 48 -11.82 10.21 -8.90
N PRO A 49 -10.53 10.62 -8.86
CA PRO A 49 -10.05 11.66 -9.77
C PRO A 49 -10.03 11.21 -11.25
N PHE A 50 -9.82 9.92 -11.52
CA PHE A 50 -9.90 9.39 -12.89
C PHE A 50 -11.33 9.38 -13.40
N ILE A 51 -12.30 8.97 -12.59
CA ILE A 51 -13.73 9.03 -12.94
C ILE A 51 -14.16 10.48 -13.20
N LEU A 52 -13.78 11.42 -12.33
CA LEU A 52 -14.06 12.84 -12.50
C LEU A 52 -13.45 13.42 -13.79
N LEU A 53 -12.25 12.99 -14.18
CA LEU A 53 -11.63 13.35 -15.47
C LEU A 53 -12.53 12.92 -16.64
N LEU A 54 -13.03 11.68 -16.62
CA LEU A 54 -13.90 11.15 -17.68
C LEU A 54 -15.23 11.90 -17.72
N VAL A 55 -15.82 12.22 -16.56
CA VAL A 55 -17.05 13.01 -16.47
C VAL A 55 -16.85 14.42 -17.05
N MET A 56 -15.75 15.11 -16.71
CA MET A 56 -15.43 16.42 -17.28
C MET A 56 -15.27 16.36 -18.80
N GLN A 57 -14.53 15.37 -19.32
CA GLN A 57 -14.38 15.18 -20.77
C GLN A 57 -15.73 14.91 -21.44
N TRP A 58 -16.59 14.11 -20.82
CA TRP A 58 -17.93 13.82 -21.32
C TRP A 58 -18.79 15.08 -21.40
N ILE A 59 -18.79 15.92 -20.36
CA ILE A 59 -19.49 17.22 -20.34
C ILE A 59 -18.99 18.12 -21.48
N ILE A 60 -17.67 18.22 -21.69
CA ILE A 60 -17.11 19.05 -22.76
C ILE A 60 -17.49 18.50 -24.16
N LEU A 61 -17.51 17.17 -24.34
CA LEU A 61 -17.95 16.56 -25.60
C LEU A 61 -19.45 16.73 -25.85
N TYR A 62 -20.26 16.74 -24.79
CA TYR A 62 -21.70 16.96 -24.87
C TYR A 62 -22.03 18.34 -25.44
N PHE A 63 -21.31 19.38 -24.98
CA PHE A 63 -21.49 20.76 -25.46
C PHE A 63 -20.74 21.10 -26.76
N SER A 64 -19.96 20.16 -27.32
CA SER A 64 -19.15 20.38 -28.53
C SER A 64 -19.92 20.07 -29.82
N VAL A 65 -19.81 20.94 -30.82
CA VAL A 65 -20.52 20.86 -32.11
C VAL A 65 -19.54 20.57 -33.26
N GLY A 66 -19.94 19.72 -34.22
CA GLY A 66 -19.27 19.55 -35.52
C GLY A 66 -17.77 19.20 -35.44
N ASP A 67 -16.95 19.93 -36.20
CA ASP A 67 -15.50 19.70 -36.32
C ASP A 67 -14.72 19.87 -34.99
N ASN A 68 -15.21 20.72 -34.08
CA ASN A 68 -14.61 20.86 -32.75
C ASN A 68 -14.69 19.55 -31.95
N LYS A 69 -15.76 18.77 -32.13
CA LYS A 69 -15.96 17.49 -31.44
C LYS A 69 -14.90 16.47 -31.85
N ARG A 70 -14.56 16.39 -33.15
CA ARG A 70 -13.50 15.50 -33.65
C ARG A 70 -12.12 15.91 -33.11
N LYS A 71 -11.84 17.21 -33.10
CA LYS A 71 -10.60 17.77 -32.52
C LYS A 71 -10.47 17.45 -31.02
N TYR A 72 -11.55 17.60 -30.26
CA TYR A 72 -11.55 17.34 -28.82
C TYR A 72 -11.35 15.86 -28.49
N LYS A 73 -12.02 14.95 -29.20
CA LYS A 73 -11.82 13.51 -29.04
C LYS A 73 -10.34 13.09 -29.22
N LYS A 74 -9.64 13.66 -30.20
CA LYS A 74 -8.22 13.37 -30.44
C LYS A 74 -7.34 13.82 -29.26
N ARG A 75 -7.62 15.01 -28.69
CA ARG A 75 -6.89 15.52 -27.50
C ARG A 75 -7.21 14.73 -26.24
N PHE A 76 -8.49 14.42 -26.02
CA PHE A 76 -8.96 13.66 -24.86
C PHE A 76 -8.35 12.26 -24.83
N LYS A 77 -8.19 11.60 -25.99
CA LYS A 77 -7.47 10.32 -26.04
C LYS A 77 -6.09 10.39 -25.40
N GLY A 78 -5.31 11.44 -25.70
CA GLY A 78 -3.98 11.62 -25.11
C GLY A 78 -4.03 11.87 -23.60
N ILE A 79 -4.93 12.76 -23.16
CA ILE A 79 -5.12 13.08 -21.74
C ILE A 79 -5.57 11.85 -20.95
N THR A 80 -6.50 11.06 -21.50
CA THR A 80 -7.01 9.84 -20.87
C THR A 80 -5.94 8.75 -20.80
N ILE A 81 -5.12 8.57 -21.84
CA ILE A 81 -3.99 7.63 -21.79
C ILE A 81 -3.02 8.04 -20.68
N PHE A 82 -2.62 9.31 -20.64
CA PHE A 82 -1.72 9.81 -19.60
C PHE A 82 -2.30 9.64 -18.18
N GLY A 83 -3.56 10.02 -17.99
CA GLY A 83 -4.26 9.83 -16.72
C GLY A 83 -4.36 8.36 -16.32
N ALA A 84 -4.68 7.48 -17.28
CA ALA A 84 -4.79 6.05 -17.05
C ALA A 84 -3.45 5.43 -16.62
N VAL A 85 -2.32 5.89 -17.17
CA VAL A 85 -1.00 5.41 -16.73
C VAL A 85 -0.75 5.70 -15.25
N LEU A 86 -1.01 6.94 -14.80
CA LEU A 86 -0.85 7.32 -13.39
C LEU A 86 -1.81 6.54 -12.49
N PHE A 87 -3.06 6.37 -12.93
CA PHE A 87 -4.06 5.59 -12.23
C PHE A 87 -3.66 4.11 -12.09
N SER A 88 -3.30 3.46 -13.21
CA SER A 88 -2.86 2.07 -13.21
C SER A 88 -1.62 1.86 -12.34
N PHE A 89 -0.68 2.79 -12.34
CA PHE A 89 0.50 2.72 -11.48
C PHE A 89 0.12 2.65 -9.99
N CYS A 90 -0.81 3.49 -9.53
CA CYS A 90 -1.30 3.44 -8.14
C CYS A 90 -2.01 2.12 -7.82
N ILE A 91 -2.83 1.60 -8.74
CA ILE A 91 -3.52 0.30 -8.56
C ILE A 91 -2.49 -0.83 -8.44
N VAL A 92 -1.46 -0.82 -9.27
CA VAL A 92 -0.37 -1.81 -9.20
C VAL A 92 0.38 -1.70 -7.87
N GLN A 93 0.72 -0.49 -7.42
CA GLN A 93 1.36 -0.30 -6.11
C GLN A 93 0.53 -0.85 -4.96
N LEU A 94 -0.77 -0.55 -4.91
CA LEU A 94 -1.68 -1.10 -3.89
C LEU A 94 -1.70 -2.63 -3.92
N GLY A 95 -1.78 -3.23 -5.12
CA GLY A 95 -1.77 -4.68 -5.28
C GLY A 95 -0.45 -5.33 -4.86
N VAL A 96 0.68 -4.69 -5.17
CA VAL A 96 2.02 -5.15 -4.74
C VAL A 96 2.15 -5.08 -3.22
N ASN A 97 1.67 -4.02 -2.58
CA ASN A 97 1.66 -3.90 -1.11
C ASN A 97 0.81 -5.00 -0.47
N GLU A 98 -0.42 -5.22 -0.96
CA GLU A 98 -1.28 -6.30 -0.48
C GLU A 98 -0.59 -7.67 -0.59
N TYR A 99 0.02 -7.95 -1.74
CA TYR A 99 0.76 -9.19 -1.95
C TYR A 99 1.94 -9.34 -0.97
N ASN A 100 2.72 -8.27 -0.76
CA ASN A 100 3.85 -8.25 0.15
C ASN A 100 3.44 -8.38 1.62
N SER A 101 2.18 -8.10 1.94
CA SER A 101 1.66 -8.12 3.30
C SER A 101 1.08 -9.49 3.70
N LYS A 102 0.88 -10.40 2.72
CA LYS A 102 0.53 -11.78 3.04
C LYS A 102 1.74 -12.54 3.55
N PHE A 103 1.55 -13.22 4.68
CA PHE A 103 2.56 -14.10 5.25
C PHE A 103 2.75 -15.32 4.37
N HIS A 104 4.00 -15.51 3.95
CA HIS A 104 4.47 -16.73 3.29
C HIS A 104 5.86 -17.05 3.84
N THR A 105 6.06 -18.29 4.30
CA THR A 105 7.29 -18.71 4.97
C THR A 105 8.53 -18.47 4.12
N ASP A 106 8.51 -18.75 2.82
CA ASP A 106 9.65 -18.51 1.92
C ASP A 106 10.05 -17.04 1.86
N ARG A 107 9.07 -16.12 1.77
CA ARG A 107 9.34 -14.67 1.74
C ARG A 107 9.76 -14.14 3.09
N TRP A 108 9.16 -14.63 4.16
CA TRP A 108 9.54 -14.32 5.53
C TRP A 108 11.00 -14.67 5.80
N LEU A 109 11.43 -15.86 5.39
CA LEU A 109 12.81 -16.32 5.56
C LEU A 109 13.79 -15.53 4.67
N LYS A 110 13.39 -15.17 3.45
CA LYS A 110 14.27 -14.49 2.49
C LYS A 110 14.45 -13.00 2.74
N ASN A 111 13.44 -12.30 3.26
CA ASN A 111 13.40 -10.85 3.34
C ASN A 111 13.11 -10.35 4.75
N GLU A 112 14.11 -10.41 5.63
CA GLU A 112 13.94 -10.04 7.05
C GLU A 112 13.42 -8.61 7.24
N GLN A 113 13.93 -7.66 6.44
CA GLN A 113 13.54 -6.24 6.48
C GLN A 113 12.07 -5.97 6.07
N LYS A 114 11.39 -6.95 5.46
CA LYS A 114 9.99 -6.82 5.01
C LYS A 114 9.00 -7.61 5.84
N ARG A 115 9.46 -8.30 6.89
CA ARG A 115 8.62 -9.11 7.78
C ARG A 115 7.57 -8.26 8.49
N VAL A 116 7.84 -6.98 8.71
CA VAL A 116 6.94 -6.00 9.33
C VAL A 116 5.62 -5.86 8.58
N TYR A 117 5.61 -6.07 7.26
CA TYR A 117 4.38 -6.04 6.46
C TYR A 117 3.60 -7.36 6.52
N MET A 118 4.27 -8.46 6.87
CA MET A 118 3.69 -9.81 6.91
C MET A 118 3.24 -10.24 8.31
N VAL A 119 3.76 -9.61 9.37
CA VAL A 119 3.56 -10.04 10.76
C VAL A 119 2.08 -10.05 11.16
N ASP A 120 1.28 -9.10 10.68
CA ASP A 120 -0.14 -9.06 11.02
C ASP A 120 -0.91 -10.25 10.42
N ASP A 121 -0.62 -10.61 9.15
CA ASP A 121 -1.24 -11.77 8.49
C ASP A 121 -0.75 -13.10 9.10
N LEU A 122 0.51 -13.16 9.55
CA LEU A 122 1.05 -14.27 10.34
C LEU A 122 0.23 -14.45 11.62
N LEU A 123 0.09 -13.40 12.43
CA LEU A 123 -0.60 -13.45 13.72
C LEU A 123 -2.10 -13.72 13.57
N ALA A 124 -2.71 -13.26 12.47
CA ALA A 124 -4.12 -13.53 12.18
C ALA A 124 -4.38 -15.00 11.79
N LYS A 125 -3.46 -15.64 11.07
CA LYS A 125 -3.64 -17.01 10.55
C LYS A 125 -3.05 -18.10 11.43
N HIS A 126 -1.99 -17.80 12.17
CA HIS A 126 -1.25 -18.76 12.96
C HIS A 126 -1.37 -18.45 14.45
N LYS A 127 -1.99 -19.38 15.19
CA LYS A 127 -1.94 -19.35 16.64
C LYS A 127 -0.54 -19.74 17.12
N LEU A 128 0.21 -18.75 17.62
CA LEU A 128 1.58 -18.98 18.11
C LEU A 128 1.61 -19.58 19.52
N VAL A 129 0.66 -19.21 20.38
CA VAL A 129 0.61 -19.68 21.77
C VAL A 129 0.48 -21.20 21.84
N ARG A 130 1.28 -21.81 22.70
CA ARG A 130 1.50 -23.26 22.92
C ARG A 130 2.33 -23.98 21.86
N LYS A 131 2.79 -23.31 20.81
CA LYS A 131 3.72 -23.94 19.86
C LYS A 131 5.07 -24.19 20.52
N SER A 132 5.69 -25.32 20.19
CA SER A 132 7.07 -25.56 20.64
C SER A 132 8.05 -24.64 19.90
N LYS A 133 9.23 -24.46 20.49
CA LYS A 133 10.34 -23.75 19.88
C LYS A 133 10.72 -24.30 18.51
N GLU A 134 10.72 -25.63 18.34
CA GLU A 134 11.00 -26.29 17.06
C GLU A 134 9.93 -25.97 16.02
N GLU A 135 8.64 -26.00 16.39
CA GLU A 135 7.57 -25.59 15.49
C GLU A 135 7.71 -24.14 15.06
N MET A 136 8.12 -23.25 15.98
CA MET A 136 8.36 -21.84 15.68
C MET A 136 9.56 -21.67 14.74
N ILE A 137 10.64 -22.41 14.93
CA ILE A 137 11.81 -22.39 14.04
C ILE A 137 11.45 -22.93 12.66
N GLN A 138 10.61 -23.97 12.57
CA GLN A 138 10.11 -24.47 11.29
C GLN A 138 9.24 -23.45 10.56
N LEU A 139 8.44 -22.66 11.29
CA LEU A 139 7.52 -21.69 10.71
C LEU A 139 8.21 -20.37 10.33
N LEU A 140 9.06 -19.84 11.21
CA LEU A 140 9.63 -18.50 11.13
C LEU A 140 11.14 -18.47 10.86
N GLY A 141 11.80 -19.63 10.90
CA GLY A 141 13.25 -19.73 10.85
C GLY A 141 13.91 -19.47 12.20
N ASN A 142 15.24 -19.36 12.16
CA ASN A 142 16.01 -19.03 13.36
C ASN A 142 15.69 -17.60 13.82
N PRO A 143 15.57 -17.38 15.14
CA PRO A 143 15.40 -16.03 15.68
C PRO A 143 16.66 -15.19 15.45
N THR A 144 16.47 -13.88 15.37
CA THR A 144 17.56 -12.89 15.29
C THR A 144 18.38 -12.89 16.58
N GLU A 145 17.69 -12.90 17.73
CA GLU A 145 18.33 -13.01 19.04
C GLU A 145 17.57 -13.98 19.95
N THR A 146 18.28 -14.59 20.88
CA THR A 146 17.70 -15.40 21.97
C THR A 146 18.32 -14.97 23.28
N ARG A 147 17.48 -14.62 24.26
CA ARG A 147 17.89 -14.20 25.61
C ARG A 147 17.29 -15.17 26.62
N ARG A 148 18.12 -15.71 27.51
CA ARG A 148 17.67 -16.54 28.62
C ARG A 148 17.41 -15.64 29.83
N LEU A 149 16.18 -15.62 30.31
CA LEU A 149 15.76 -14.95 31.54
C LEU A 149 15.75 -15.98 32.68
N GLU A 150 15.54 -15.53 33.92
CA GLU A 150 15.60 -16.40 35.10
C GLU A 150 14.57 -17.55 35.03
N GLU A 151 13.35 -17.26 34.55
CA GLU A 151 12.24 -18.22 34.50
C GLU A 151 11.79 -18.56 33.07
N THR A 152 12.19 -17.78 32.05
CA THR A 152 11.70 -17.95 30.67
C THR A 152 12.82 -17.80 29.65
N THR A 153 12.56 -18.28 28.44
CA THR A 153 13.43 -17.97 27.28
C THR A 153 12.70 -17.01 26.36
N GLN A 154 13.37 -15.93 25.96
CA GLN A 154 12.84 -14.94 25.04
C GLN A 154 13.56 -15.07 23.69
N THR A 155 12.81 -15.09 22.59
CA THR A 155 13.38 -14.98 21.25
C THR A 155 12.84 -13.75 20.54
N LEU A 156 13.71 -13.10 19.76
CA LEU A 156 13.38 -11.93 18.98
C LEU A 156 13.54 -12.23 17.49
N TYR A 157 12.56 -11.81 16.71
CA TYR A 157 12.60 -11.80 15.26
C TYR A 157 12.53 -10.36 14.79
N TYR A 158 13.63 -9.87 14.20
CA TYR A 158 13.66 -8.58 13.54
C TYR A 158 12.63 -8.55 12.39
N LEU A 159 11.78 -7.53 12.37
CA LEU A 159 10.71 -7.38 11.39
C LEU A 159 11.06 -6.40 10.27
N GLY A 160 11.95 -5.45 10.52
CA GLY A 160 12.22 -4.33 9.64
C GLY A 160 11.98 -2.99 10.34
N ASN A 161 12.09 -1.91 9.58
CA ASN A 161 11.83 -0.58 10.09
C ASN A 161 10.37 -0.41 10.51
N GLU A 162 10.14 0.45 11.49
CA GLU A 162 8.82 0.79 12.01
C GLU A 162 7.88 1.26 10.91
N ARG A 163 6.65 0.75 10.93
CA ARG A 163 5.55 1.22 10.08
C ARG A 163 5.06 2.58 10.56
N GLY A 164 5.04 3.56 9.66
CA GLY A 164 4.54 4.89 9.98
C GLY A 164 5.05 5.95 9.02
N PHE A 165 4.73 7.21 9.30
CA PHE A 165 5.24 8.34 8.53
C PHE A 165 6.74 8.61 8.76
N ILE A 166 7.26 8.20 9.91
CA ILE A 166 8.66 8.35 10.31
C ILE A 166 9.11 7.00 10.83
N SER A 167 10.01 6.35 10.11
CA SER A 167 10.50 4.99 10.39
C SER A 167 11.96 5.04 10.84
N ILE A 168 12.18 5.57 12.05
CA ILE A 168 13.55 5.68 12.63
C ILE A 168 13.92 4.39 13.35
N ASP A 169 12.93 3.81 14.02
CA ASP A 169 13.08 2.68 14.91
C ASP A 169 12.81 1.37 14.17
N SER A 170 13.17 0.26 14.80
CA SER A 170 12.93 -1.09 14.26
C SER A 170 11.79 -1.77 14.99
N GLU A 171 10.99 -2.57 14.27
CA GLU A 171 9.99 -3.43 14.87
C GLU A 171 10.55 -4.86 15.03
N CYS A 172 10.26 -5.48 16.17
CA CYS A 172 10.65 -6.84 16.52
C CYS A 172 9.45 -7.65 17.02
N LEU A 173 9.29 -8.89 16.54
CA LEU A 173 8.38 -9.87 17.13
C LEU A 173 9.11 -10.59 18.25
N VAL A 174 8.60 -10.43 19.46
CA VAL A 174 9.11 -11.03 20.67
C VAL A 174 8.25 -12.22 21.06
N LEU A 175 8.86 -13.39 21.23
CA LEU A 175 8.20 -14.60 21.73
C LEU A 175 8.77 -14.95 23.10
N GLN A 176 7.91 -15.25 24.07
CA GLN A 176 8.32 -15.81 25.35
C GLN A 176 7.96 -17.29 25.43
N PHE A 177 8.90 -18.09 25.92
CA PHE A 177 8.77 -19.53 26.10
C PHE A 177 8.85 -19.92 27.57
N ASP A 178 8.02 -20.87 27.96
CA ASP A 178 8.09 -21.52 29.28
C ASP A 178 9.26 -22.53 29.38
N HIS A 179 9.35 -23.20 30.53
CA HIS A 179 10.35 -24.24 30.77
C HIS A 179 10.22 -25.47 29.87
N ASP A 180 9.04 -25.69 29.27
CA ASP A 180 8.78 -26.79 28.33
C ASP A 180 9.03 -26.37 26.86
N ASP A 181 9.71 -25.23 26.65
CA ASP A 181 9.99 -24.63 25.35
C ASP A 181 8.71 -24.36 24.52
N LYS A 182 7.60 -24.00 25.19
CA LYS A 182 6.34 -23.60 24.52
C LYS A 182 6.07 -22.12 24.65
N VAL A 183 5.54 -21.53 23.57
CA VAL A 183 5.17 -20.11 23.54
C VAL A 183 4.04 -19.84 24.54
N ILE A 184 4.31 -19.01 25.54
CA ILE A 184 3.31 -18.52 26.49
C ILE A 184 2.66 -17.23 26.01
N GLU A 185 3.45 -16.33 25.43
CA GLU A 185 3.00 -15.04 24.93
C GLU A 185 3.89 -14.53 23.79
N TYR A 186 3.36 -13.55 23.07
CA TYR A 186 4.09 -12.81 22.05
C TYR A 186 3.71 -11.33 22.06
N THR A 187 4.61 -10.47 21.63
CA THR A 187 4.39 -9.02 21.53
C THR A 187 5.21 -8.44 20.39
N ILE A 188 4.71 -7.37 19.77
CA ILE A 188 5.48 -6.55 18.84
C ILE A 188 6.09 -5.39 19.64
N GLN A 189 7.41 -5.28 19.64
CA GLN A 189 8.15 -4.20 20.30
C GLN A 189 8.80 -3.29 19.25
N LYS A 190 8.98 -2.03 19.62
CA LYS A 190 9.72 -1.02 18.86
C LYS A 190 10.96 -0.67 19.66
N ASP A 191 12.10 -0.61 19.00
CA ASP A 191 13.41 -0.30 19.59
C ASP A 191 13.74 1.19 19.50
#